data_AF-A0AAV5VUJ0-F1
#
_entry.id   AF-A0AAV5VUJ0-F1
#
_cell.length_a   1.000
_cell.length_b   1.000
_cell.length_c   1.000
_cell.angle_alpha   90.00
_cell.angle_beta   90.00
_cell.angle_gamma   90.00
#
_symmetry.space_group_name_H-M   'P 1'
#
loop_
_entity.id
_entity.type
_entity.pdbx_description
1 polymer ?
#
loop_
_entity_poly.entity_id
_entity_poly.type
_entity_poly.pdbx_seq_one_letter_code
_entity_poly.pdbx_strand_id
1 'polypeptide(L)'
;MFPIDYLFIVYCIYLPFLISLYIIEMIVIIKPGSKLRGSFYTLFIACGVADLSHVASTFQDYRIAKFPLVNSGYAYSSPDFFTNMRNVYVFVCPVVQDLLNCAIALNRLTCVIKPIMWKRLNRVIIPFIYCFAFLL
;
A
#
# COMPACT_ATOMS: atom_id res chain seq x y z
N MET A 1 32.95 4.87 -4.74
CA MET A 1 31.48 4.68 -4.63
C MET A 1 31.20 4.36 -3.17
N PHE A 2 30.47 5.23 -2.49
CA PHE A 2 30.11 5.00 -1.09
C PHE A 2 29.02 3.90 -1.03
N PRO A 3 28.89 3.15 0.07
CA PRO A 3 27.86 2.11 0.22
C PRO A 3 26.42 2.63 -0.01
N ILE A 4 26.23 3.94 0.15
CA ILE A 4 24.98 4.67 -0.07
C ILE A 4 24.54 4.67 -1.54
N ASP A 5 25.48 4.59 -2.48
CA ASP A 5 25.25 4.64 -3.93
C ASP A 5 24.68 3.31 -4.46
N TYR A 6 25.16 2.18 -3.94
CA TYR A 6 24.66 0.85 -4.33
C TYR A 6 23.22 0.64 -3.88
N LEU A 7 22.88 1.03 -2.64
CA LEU A 7 21.50 0.99 -2.16
C LEU A 7 20.59 1.80 -3.08
N PHE A 8 21.02 3.00 -3.50
CA PHE A 8 20.22 3.83 -4.40
C PHE A 8 19.96 3.15 -5.75
N ILE A 9 21.00 2.59 -6.39
CA ILE A 9 20.84 1.86 -7.66
C ILE A 9 19.88 0.69 -7.51
N VAL A 10 20.01 -0.08 -6.43
CA VAL A 10 19.09 -1.20 -6.13
C VAL A 10 17.65 -0.69 -6.00
N TYR A 11 17.42 0.40 -5.26
CA TYR A 11 16.09 1.01 -5.12
C TYR A 11 15.54 1.51 -6.47
N CYS A 12 16.38 2.09 -7.33
CA CYS A 12 15.97 2.55 -8.66
C CYS A 12 15.51 1.43 -9.59
N ILE A 13 15.97 0.19 -9.37
CA ILE A 13 15.53 -0.98 -10.14
C ILE A 13 14.35 -1.66 -9.45
N TYR A 14 14.43 -1.82 -8.13
CA TYR A 14 13.43 -2.50 -7.31
C TYR A 14 12.06 -1.82 -7.36
N LEU A 15 12.03 -0.49 -7.18
CA LEU A 15 10.79 0.27 -7.11
C LEU A 15 9.93 0.23 -8.39
N PRO A 16 10.46 0.53 -9.60
CA PRO A 16 9.64 0.45 -10.81
C PRO A 16 9.16 -0.97 -11.09
N PHE A 17 9.97 -1.98 -10.75
CA PHE A 17 9.55 -3.37 -10.86
C PHE A 17 8.37 -3.68 -9.92
N LEU A 18 8.48 -3.28 -8.64
CA LEU A 18 7.43 -3.46 -7.65
C LEU A 18 6.14 -2.72 -8.05
N ILE A 19 6.24 -1.45 -8.48
CA ILE A 19 5.09 -0.67 -8.97
C ILE A 19 4.43 -1.36 -10.16
N SER A 20 5.23 -1.87 -11.10
CA SER A 20 4.71 -2.60 -12.27
C SER A 20 3.94 -3.85 -11.86
N LEU A 21 4.43 -4.61 -10.87
CA LEU A 21 3.73 -5.79 -10.36
C LEU A 21 2.36 -5.44 -9.76
N TYR A 22 2.28 -4.41 -8.91
CA TYR A 22 1.00 -3.98 -8.34
C TYR A 22 0.02 -3.49 -9.40
N ILE A 23 0.50 -2.76 -10.41
CA ILE A 23 -0.34 -2.30 -11.52
C ILE A 23 -0.85 -3.50 -12.34
N ILE A 24 0.02 -4.45 -12.67
CA ILE A 24 -0.36 -5.67 -13.41
C ILE A 24 -1.40 -6.47 -12.62
N GLU A 25 -1.19 -6.65 -11.32
CA GLU A 25 -2.14 -7.33 -10.44
C GLU A 25 -3.53 -6.69 -10.50
N MET A 26 -3.61 -5.37 -10.29
CA MET A 26 -4.89 -4.64 -10.36
C MET A 26 -5.54 -4.75 -11.73
N ILE A 27 -4.78 -4.63 -12.82
CA ILE A 27 -5.29 -4.79 -14.19
C ILE A 27 -5.88 -6.18 -14.39
N VAL A 28 -5.19 -7.23 -13.95
CA VAL A 28 -5.63 -8.63 -14.10
C VAL A 28 -6.92 -8.88 -13.32
N ILE A 29 -7.08 -8.30 -12.13
CA ILE A 29 -8.29 -8.45 -11.32
C ILE A 29 -9.45 -7.64 -11.92
N ILE A 30 -9.21 -6.40 -12.35
CA ILE A 30 -10.26 -5.47 -12.84
C ILE A 30 -10.72 -5.83 -14.25
N LYS A 31 -9.89 -6.52 -15.04
CA LYS A 31 -10.17 -6.84 -16.46
C LYS A 31 -11.59 -7.41 -16.66
N PRO A 32 -12.41 -6.83 -17.58
CA PRO A 32 -13.74 -7.34 -17.86
C PRO A 32 -13.66 -8.79 -18.36
N GLY A 33 -14.53 -9.66 -17.82
CA GLY A 33 -14.48 -11.11 -18.07
C GLY A 33 -13.53 -11.90 -17.16
N SER A 34 -12.81 -11.24 -16.24
CA SER A 34 -11.99 -11.94 -15.24
C SER A 34 -12.85 -12.85 -14.36
N LYS A 35 -12.37 -14.08 -14.12
CA LYS A 35 -12.94 -15.02 -13.16
C LYS A 35 -12.58 -14.67 -11.72
N LEU A 36 -11.68 -13.70 -11.51
CA LEU A 36 -11.18 -13.24 -10.21
C LEU A 36 -12.19 -12.27 -9.57
N ARG A 37 -13.42 -12.74 -9.36
CA ARG A 37 -14.50 -11.97 -8.77
C ARG A 37 -14.79 -12.49 -7.37
N GLY A 38 -14.70 -11.62 -6.39
CA GLY A 38 -14.95 -11.97 -5.00
C GLY A 38 -14.26 -11.00 -4.06
N SER A 39 -14.70 -10.99 -2.82
CA SER A 39 -14.18 -10.03 -1.84
C SER A 39 -12.70 -10.26 -1.49
N PHE A 40 -12.22 -11.48 -1.73
CA PHE A 40 -10.81 -11.82 -1.62
C PHE A 40 -9.98 -10.97 -2.58
N TYR A 41 -10.38 -10.92 -3.86
CA TYR A 41 -9.69 -10.14 -4.87
C TYR A 41 -9.86 -8.63 -4.69
N THR A 42 -10.98 -8.18 -4.11
CA THR A 42 -11.12 -6.78 -3.73
C THR A 42 -10.11 -6.41 -2.64
N LEU A 43 -9.96 -7.23 -1.59
CA LEU A 43 -8.96 -6.97 -0.53
C LEU A 43 -7.53 -6.94 -1.09
N PHE A 44 -7.22 -7.76 -2.09
CA PHE A 44 -5.95 -7.70 -2.83
C PHE A 44 -5.76 -6.38 -3.56
N ILE A 45 -6.78 -5.87 -4.26
CA ILE A 45 -6.74 -4.52 -4.85
C ILE A 45 -6.51 -3.45 -3.79
N ALA A 46 -7.20 -3.52 -2.66
CA ALA A 46 -7.03 -2.55 -1.56
C ALA A 46 -5.61 -2.54 -1.02
N CYS A 47 -5.02 -3.74 -0.84
CA CYS A 47 -3.63 -3.90 -0.43
C CYS A 47 -2.69 -3.28 -1.46
N GLY A 48 -2.88 -3.57 -2.76
CA GLY A 48 -2.07 -2.99 -3.83
C GLY A 48 -2.15 -1.46 -3.89
N VAL A 49 -3.31 -0.87 -3.61
CA VAL A 49 -3.47 0.59 -3.53
C VAL A 49 -2.71 1.16 -2.33
N ALA A 50 -2.85 0.56 -1.14
CA ALA A 50 -2.13 0.98 0.06
C ALA A 50 -0.61 0.83 -0.10
N ASP A 51 -0.16 -0.24 -0.74
CA ASP A 51 1.27 -0.49 -0.99
C ASP A 51 1.85 0.52 -1.97
N LEU A 52 1.15 0.81 -3.07
CA LEU A 52 1.57 1.85 -4.03
C LEU A 52 1.61 3.22 -3.39
N SER A 53 0.64 3.55 -2.55
CA SER A 53 0.61 4.84 -1.87
C SER A 53 1.73 4.96 -0.83
N HIS A 54 2.04 3.89 -0.10
CA HIS A 54 3.21 3.82 0.78
C HIS A 54 4.52 4.01 0.02
N VAL A 55 4.67 3.31 -1.10
CA VAL A 55 5.86 3.39 -1.97
C VAL A 55 6.04 4.80 -2.51
N ALA A 56 4.97 5.46 -2.95
CA ALA A 56 5.02 6.83 -3.44
C ALA A 56 5.51 7.80 -2.34
N SER A 57 4.99 7.67 -1.12
CA SER A 57 5.38 8.50 0.01
C SER A 57 6.83 8.26 0.44
N THR A 58 7.23 7.00 0.62
CA THR A 58 8.59 6.68 1.08
C THR A 58 9.66 7.01 0.04
N PHE A 59 9.36 6.89 -1.26
CA PHE A 59 10.31 7.27 -2.31
C PHE A 59 10.66 8.76 -2.26
N GLN A 60 9.68 9.63 -1.98
CA GLN A 60 9.90 11.06 -1.81
C GLN A 60 10.84 11.35 -0.63
N ASP A 61 10.68 10.61 0.47
CA ASP A 61 11.47 10.76 1.70
C ASP A 61 12.94 10.42 1.47
N TYR A 62 13.19 9.28 0.82
CA TYR A 62 14.54 8.86 0.44
C TYR A 62 15.20 9.86 -0.52
N ARG A 63 14.43 10.45 -1.42
CA ARG A 63 14.94 11.43 -2.39
C ARG A 63 15.31 12.76 -1.72
N ILE A 64 14.50 13.25 -0.79
CA ILE A 64 14.78 14.49 -0.05
C ILE A 64 16.00 14.32 0.87
N ALA A 65 16.11 13.18 1.58
CA ALA A 65 17.21 12.93 2.50
C ALA A 65 18.58 12.78 1.79
N LYS A 66 18.60 12.27 0.55
CA LYS A 66 19.86 11.98 -0.18
C LYS A 66 20.25 13.03 -1.23
N PHE A 67 19.31 13.76 -1.83
CA PHE A 67 19.62 14.73 -2.90
C PHE A 67 19.51 16.18 -2.40
N PRO A 68 20.64 16.87 -2.14
CA PRO A 68 20.64 18.26 -1.68
C PRO A 68 19.96 19.24 -2.65
N LEU A 69 19.89 18.92 -3.95
CA LEU A 69 19.15 19.67 -4.98
C LEU A 69 17.63 19.71 -4.74
N VAL A 70 17.07 18.68 -4.11
CA VAL A 70 15.64 18.63 -3.73
C VAL A 70 15.46 19.21 -2.33
N ASN A 71 16.47 19.02 -1.47
CA ASN A 71 16.50 19.52 -0.10
C ASN A 71 16.51 21.06 -0.03
N SER A 72 17.14 21.75 -0.99
CA SER A 72 17.11 23.22 -1.06
C SER A 72 15.71 23.79 -1.29
N GLY A 73 14.79 23.05 -1.92
CA GLY A 73 13.38 23.43 -2.04
C GLY A 73 12.59 23.24 -0.74
N TYR A 74 13.04 22.34 0.14
CA TYR A 74 12.43 22.05 1.44
C TYR A 74 12.98 22.90 2.59
N ALA A 75 14.20 23.43 2.44
CA ALA A 75 14.84 24.30 3.43
C ALA A 75 14.11 25.65 3.63
N TYR A 76 13.30 26.08 2.67
CA TYR A 76 12.54 27.34 2.70
C TYR A 76 11.02 27.15 2.85
N SER A 77 10.52 25.91 2.79
CA SER A 77 9.11 25.62 3.05
C SER A 77 8.88 25.49 4.56
N SER A 78 7.99 26.30 5.11
CA SER A 78 7.68 26.35 6.55
C SER A 78 7.34 24.97 7.13
N PRO A 79 7.73 24.71 8.40
CA PRO A 79 7.72 23.36 8.96
C PRO A 79 6.38 22.95 9.58
N ASP A 80 5.20 23.19 8.99
CA ASP A 80 3.97 23.15 9.83
C ASP A 80 2.83 22.21 9.41
N PHE A 81 2.73 21.78 8.15
CA PHE A 81 1.61 20.90 7.76
C PHE A 81 2.02 19.68 6.94
N PHE A 82 2.75 19.88 5.83
CA PHE A 82 3.12 18.79 4.94
C PHE A 82 4.02 17.75 5.60
N THR A 83 4.98 18.18 6.40
CA THR A 83 5.87 17.27 7.15
C THR A 83 5.10 16.47 8.21
N ASN A 84 4.15 17.10 8.91
CA ASN A 84 3.31 16.42 9.90
C ASN A 84 2.35 15.42 9.23
N MET A 85 1.66 15.82 8.16
CA MET A 85 0.80 14.92 7.38
C MET A 85 1.59 13.74 6.83
N ARG A 86 2.81 13.98 6.35
CA ARG A 86 3.70 12.92 5.85
C ARG A 86 4.12 11.96 6.96
N ASN A 87 4.52 12.45 8.13
CA ASN A 87 4.89 11.60 9.27
C ASN A 87 3.72 10.74 9.74
N VAL A 88 2.52 11.32 9.81
CA VAL A 88 1.28 10.58 10.10
C VAL A 88 1.06 9.51 9.03
N TYR A 89 1.20 9.85 7.75
CA TYR A 89 1.00 8.91 6.65
C TYR A 89 1.98 7.73 6.68
N VAL A 90 3.27 7.99 6.92
CA VAL A 90 4.30 6.96 7.04
C VAL A 90 4.04 6.04 8.25
N PHE A 91 3.43 6.56 9.31
CA PHE A 91 3.06 5.76 10.49
C PHE A 91 1.77 4.94 10.27
N VAL A 92 0.74 5.53 9.66
CA VAL A 92 -0.57 4.90 9.46
C VAL A 92 -0.52 3.83 8.37
N CYS A 93 0.22 4.07 7.30
CA CYS A 93 0.17 3.20 6.12
C CYS A 93 0.63 1.75 6.39
N PRO A 94 1.72 1.48 7.14
CA PRO A 94 2.07 0.13 7.57
C PRO A 94 1.00 -0.53 8.43
N VAL A 95 0.33 0.22 9.31
CA VAL A 95 -0.76 -0.29 10.16
C VAL A 95 -1.96 -0.71 9.30
N VAL A 96 -2.30 0.10 8.29
CA VAL A 96 -3.35 -0.22 7.31
C VAL A 96 -2.97 -1.48 6.52
N GLN A 97 -1.71 -1.58 6.08
CA GLN A 97 -1.20 -2.74 5.35
C GLN A 97 -1.28 -4.03 6.19
N ASP A 98 -0.89 -3.97 7.46
CA ASP A 98 -0.99 -5.11 8.38
C ASP A 98 -2.45 -5.51 8.62
N LEU A 99 -3.36 -4.54 8.78
CA LEU A 99 -4.80 -4.77 8.91
C LEU A 99 -5.37 -5.47 7.66
N LEU A 100 -5.00 -5.02 6.47
CA LEU A 100 -5.43 -5.63 5.21
C LEU A 100 -4.87 -7.05 5.05
N ASN A 101 -3.61 -7.27 5.42
CA ASN A 101 -3.00 -8.61 5.41
C ASN A 101 -3.68 -9.56 6.40
N CYS A 102 -4.00 -9.08 7.60
CA CYS A 102 -4.78 -9.84 8.58
C CYS A 102 -6.18 -10.16 8.05
N ALA A 103 -6.83 -9.20 7.39
CA ALA A 103 -8.13 -9.39 6.77
C ALA A 103 -8.09 -10.46 5.67
N ILE A 104 -7.06 -10.43 4.82
CA ILE A 104 -6.85 -11.44 3.77
C ILE A 104 -6.64 -12.82 4.39
N ALA A 105 -5.79 -12.93 5.42
CA ALA A 105 -5.53 -14.18 6.13
C ALA A 105 -6.82 -14.74 6.77
N LEU A 106 -7.59 -13.88 7.44
CA LEU A 106 -8.87 -14.25 8.05
C LEU A 106 -9.91 -14.67 6.99
N ASN A 107 -9.93 -13.99 5.84
CA ASN A 107 -10.82 -14.31 4.74
C ASN A 107 -10.50 -15.71 4.16
N ARG A 108 -9.20 -16.03 3.99
CA ARG A 108 -8.74 -17.37 3.59
C ARG A 108 -9.12 -18.43 4.62
N LEU A 109 -8.85 -18.16 5.90
CA LEU A 109 -9.15 -19.10 7.00
C LEU A 109 -10.65 -19.39 7.10
N THR A 110 -11.48 -18.35 7.03
CA THR A 110 -12.95 -18.49 7.14
C THR A 110 -13.53 -19.25 5.95
N CYS A 111 -12.96 -19.06 4.75
CA CYS A 111 -13.33 -19.82 3.56
C CYS A 111 -13.09 -21.33 3.74
N VAL A 112 -11.98 -21.71 4.38
CA VAL A 112 -11.62 -23.12 4.63
C VAL A 112 -12.46 -23.72 5.76
N ILE A 113 -12.58 -23.04 6.90
CA ILE A 113 -13.22 -23.63 8.10
C ILE A 113 -14.76 -23.61 8.00
N LYS A 114 -15.36 -22.50 7.53
CA LYS A 114 -16.82 -22.31 7.54
C LYS A 114 -17.34 -21.63 6.26
N PRO A 115 -17.44 -22.35 5.13
CA PRO A 115 -17.84 -21.78 3.84
C PRO A 115 -19.26 -21.19 3.83
N ILE A 116 -20.17 -21.70 4.66
CA ILE A 116 -21.55 -21.20 4.76
C ILE A 116 -21.61 -19.86 5.53
N MET A 117 -20.85 -19.74 6.62
CA MET A 117 -20.75 -18.49 7.39
C MET A 117 -19.95 -17.43 6.63
N TRP A 118 -18.95 -17.85 5.86
CA TRP A 118 -18.13 -16.99 5.01
C TRP A 118 -18.98 -16.06 4.13
N LYS A 119 -20.02 -16.59 3.45
CA LYS A 119 -20.91 -15.79 2.59
C LYS A 119 -21.67 -14.67 3.33
N ARG A 120 -21.97 -14.86 4.62
CA ARG A 120 -22.61 -13.82 5.47
C ARG A 120 -21.59 -12.81 5.98
N LEU A 121 -20.45 -13.32 6.46
CA LEU A 121 -19.39 -12.51 7.05
C LEU A 121 -18.76 -11.55 6.02
N ASN A 122 -18.60 -12.02 4.78
CA ASN A 122 -18.03 -11.25 3.67
C ASN A 122 -18.79 -9.96 3.36
N ARG A 123 -20.11 -9.97 3.56
CA ARG A 123 -20.96 -8.83 3.24
C ARG A 123 -20.84 -7.68 4.24
N VAL A 124 -20.35 -7.95 5.45
CA VAL A 124 -20.32 -6.99 6.57
C VAL A 124 -18.89 -6.61 6.94
N ILE A 125 -18.00 -7.59 7.09
CA ILE A 125 -16.64 -7.33 7.59
C ILE A 125 -15.79 -6.58 6.56
N ILE A 126 -15.94 -6.87 5.29
CA ILE A 126 -15.10 -6.27 4.26
C ILE A 126 -15.38 -4.79 4.05
N PRO A 127 -16.63 -4.31 3.86
CA PRO A 127 -16.88 -2.88 3.81
C PRO A 127 -16.48 -2.17 5.12
N PHE A 128 -16.57 -2.84 6.27
CA PHE A 128 -16.09 -2.28 7.53
C PHE A 128 -14.57 -2.10 7.56
N ILE A 129 -13.81 -3.10 7.10
CA ILE A 129 -12.34 -3.02 7.01
C ILE A 129 -11.92 -1.98 5.99
N TYR A 130 -12.62 -1.85 4.86
CA TYR A 130 -12.38 -0.75 3.90
C TYR A 130 -12.60 0.62 4.54
N CYS A 131 -13.76 0.84 5.19
CA CYS A 131 -14.02 2.11 5.85
C CYS A 131 -12.97 2.39 6.94
N PHE A 132 -12.62 1.41 7.76
CA PHE A 132 -11.66 1.57 8.85
C PHE A 132 -10.23 1.83 8.34
N ALA A 133 -9.80 1.10 7.30
CA ALA A 133 -8.49 1.27 6.66
C ALA A 133 -8.33 2.62 5.94
N PHE A 134 -9.41 3.20 5.43
CA PHE A 134 -9.40 4.50 4.76
C PHE A 134 -9.74 5.70 5.68
N LEU A 135 -10.28 5.45 6.88
CA LEU A 135 -10.55 6.48 7.90
C LEU A 135 -9.36 6.76 8.82
N LEU A 136 -8.42 5.82 8.91
CA LEU A 136 -7.15 5.94 9.63
C LEU A 136 -6.13 6.73 8.79
#